data_AF-A0A257JD46-F1
#
_entry.id   AF-A0A257JD46-F1
#
_cell.length_a   1.000
_cell.length_b   1.000
_cell.length_c   1.000
_cell.angle_alpha   90.00
_cell.angle_beta   90.00
_cell.angle_gamma   90.00
#
_symmetry.space_group_name_H-M   'P 1'
#
loop_
_entity.id
_entity.type
_entity.pdbx_description
1 polymer ?
#
loop_
_entity_poly.entity_id
_entity_poly.type
_entity_poly.pdbx_seq_one_letter_code
_entity_poly.pdbx_strand_id
1 'polypeptide(L)'
;MRPLRGPEPAATAAPLPPAASWAWSAVGVGAVALLLRQWWPVGSEWGHMQLGYFASYVFLFALGLAAAPGQWLQRVPPDLARRCVKVDYSGGLGVPAIVYAFWEPLVAWGVIAALLLRCQRRFAQPSPRWQRWSANAYGAFVLHAPVLVAVALALRPWAAPALLKWAVAATLATGLAFAGAGALRRLPGVARVL
;
A
#
# COMPACT_ATOMS: atom_id res chain seq x y z
N MET A 1 4.78 13.91 -49.29
CA MET A 1 3.59 13.89 -48.41
C MET A 1 2.83 12.59 -48.69
N ARG A 2 2.74 11.69 -47.72
CA ARG A 2 2.00 10.43 -47.82
C ARG A 2 0.53 10.73 -47.51
N PRO A 3 -0.43 10.47 -48.41
CA PRO A 3 -1.84 10.75 -48.11
C PRO A 3 -2.27 9.94 -46.88
N LEU A 4 -2.96 10.60 -45.95
CA LEU A 4 -3.59 9.96 -44.80
C LEU A 4 -4.57 8.92 -45.33
N ARG A 5 -4.40 7.65 -44.94
CA ARG A 5 -5.36 6.58 -45.23
C ARG A 5 -6.75 7.05 -44.80
N GLY A 6 -7.73 6.94 -45.69
CA GLY A 6 -9.13 7.14 -45.32
C GLY A 6 -9.54 6.18 -44.19
N PRO A 7 -10.65 6.44 -43.48
CA PRO A 7 -11.11 5.55 -42.42
C PRO A 7 -11.23 4.14 -42.98
N GLU A 8 -10.51 3.19 -42.39
CA GLU A 8 -10.63 1.77 -42.76
C GLU A 8 -12.10 1.37 -42.68
N PRO A 9 -12.64 0.64 -43.67
CA PRO A 9 -13.97 0.07 -43.56
C PRO A 9 -14.02 -0.73 -42.26
N ALA A 10 -15.02 -0.42 -41.42
CA ALA A 10 -15.17 -1.03 -40.11
C ALA A 10 -15.18 -2.56 -40.24
N ALA A 11 -14.03 -3.18 -39.94
CA ALA A 11 -13.92 -4.62 -39.83
C ALA A 11 -15.08 -5.13 -38.97
N THR A 12 -15.82 -6.13 -39.46
CA THR A 12 -17.03 -6.66 -38.84
C THR A 12 -16.81 -6.83 -37.34
N ALA A 13 -17.39 -5.90 -36.60
CA ALA A 13 -17.14 -5.68 -35.19
C ALA A 13 -17.60 -6.90 -34.39
N ALA A 14 -16.69 -7.59 -33.69
CA ALA A 14 -17.11 -8.59 -32.71
C ALA A 14 -18.00 -7.91 -31.65
N PRO A 15 -19.19 -8.46 -31.35
CA PRO A 15 -20.12 -7.86 -30.39
C PRO A 15 -19.49 -7.81 -29.00
N LEU A 16 -19.82 -6.76 -28.24
CA LEU A 16 -19.39 -6.63 -26.86
C LEU A 16 -19.97 -7.78 -26.01
N PRO A 17 -19.19 -8.35 -25.08
CA PRO A 17 -19.71 -9.37 -24.19
C PRO A 17 -20.81 -8.78 -23.28
N PRO A 18 -21.89 -9.55 -23.02
CA PRO A 18 -23.01 -9.08 -22.21
C PRO A 18 -22.59 -8.78 -20.77
N ALA A 19 -23.33 -7.91 -20.08
CA ALA A 19 -23.03 -7.46 -18.71
C ALA A 19 -22.78 -8.62 -17.72
N ALA A 20 -23.47 -9.75 -17.90
CA ALA A 20 -23.28 -10.95 -17.10
C ALA A 20 -21.86 -11.53 -17.23
N SER A 21 -21.25 -11.51 -18.41
CA SER A 21 -19.88 -11.99 -18.64
C SER A 21 -18.84 -11.17 -17.87
N TRP A 22 -19.07 -9.86 -17.72
CA TRP A 22 -18.20 -9.00 -16.90
C TRP A 22 -18.28 -9.38 -15.42
N ALA A 23 -19.49 -9.58 -14.90
CA ALA A 23 -19.69 -10.01 -13.51
C ALA A 23 -19.07 -11.40 -13.25
N TRP A 24 -19.31 -12.37 -14.12
CA TRP A 24 -18.72 -13.72 -14.00
C TRP A 24 -17.20 -13.70 -14.09
N SER A 25 -16.63 -12.84 -14.93
CA SER A 25 -15.19 -12.70 -15.03
C SER A 25 -14.59 -12.14 -13.73
N ALA A 26 -15.24 -11.16 -13.11
CA ALA A 26 -14.81 -10.61 -11.82
C ALA A 26 -14.84 -11.69 -10.71
N VAL A 27 -15.90 -12.49 -10.67
CA VAL A 27 -16.02 -13.62 -9.73
C VAL A 27 -14.94 -14.68 -10.00
N GLY A 28 -14.75 -15.07 -11.26
CA GLY A 28 -13.74 -16.07 -11.65
C GLY A 28 -12.33 -15.63 -11.32
N VAL A 29 -11.97 -14.38 -11.64
CA VAL A 29 -10.66 -13.80 -11.29
C VAL A 29 -10.49 -13.74 -9.77
N GLY A 30 -11.52 -13.35 -9.03
CA GLY A 30 -11.51 -13.35 -7.57
C GLY A 30 -11.29 -14.74 -6.98
N ALA A 31 -11.96 -15.76 -7.51
CA ALA A 31 -11.80 -17.14 -7.08
C ALA A 31 -10.40 -17.68 -7.38
N VAL A 32 -9.86 -17.43 -8.59
CA VAL A 32 -8.49 -17.81 -8.95
C VAL A 32 -7.48 -17.09 -8.06
N ALA A 33 -7.66 -15.79 -7.81
CA ALA A 33 -6.82 -15.04 -6.89
C ALA A 33 -6.87 -15.61 -5.47
N LEU A 34 -8.06 -16.03 -4.98
CA LEU A 34 -8.22 -16.65 -3.67
C LEU A 34 -7.53 -18.01 -3.57
N LEU A 35 -7.60 -18.83 -4.64
CA LEU A 35 -6.92 -20.12 -4.72
C LEU A 35 -5.40 -19.94 -4.71
N LEU A 36 -4.86 -19.03 -5.53
CA LEU A 36 -3.43 -18.73 -5.54
C LEU A 36 -2.94 -18.25 -4.17
N ARG A 37 -3.77 -17.50 -3.45
CA ARG A 37 -3.45 -17.00 -2.10
C ARG A 37 -3.35 -18.08 -1.02
N GLN A 38 -3.81 -19.30 -1.26
CA GLN A 38 -3.60 -20.41 -0.32
C GLN A 38 -2.12 -20.83 -0.25
N TRP A 39 -1.37 -20.64 -1.34
CA TRP A 39 0.07 -20.94 -1.42
C TRP A 39 0.95 -19.69 -1.35
N TRP A 40 0.49 -18.55 -1.85
CA TRP A 40 1.22 -17.28 -1.83
C TRP A 40 0.42 -16.18 -1.13
N PRO A 41 0.58 -16.02 0.20
CA PRO A 41 -0.15 -15.03 0.97
C PRO A 41 0.20 -13.60 0.53
N VAL A 42 -0.72 -12.66 0.80
CA VAL A 42 -0.56 -11.23 0.53
C VAL A 42 0.71 -10.70 1.24
N GLY A 43 1.54 -9.96 0.50
CA GLY A 43 2.85 -9.48 0.98
C GLY A 43 4.01 -10.42 0.71
N SER A 44 3.78 -11.60 0.12
CA SER A 44 4.84 -12.47 -0.40
C SER A 44 5.33 -11.96 -1.75
N GLU A 45 6.59 -11.56 -1.80
CA GLU A 45 7.28 -11.13 -3.02
C GLU A 45 8.36 -12.15 -3.35
N TRP A 46 8.29 -12.75 -4.55
CA TRP A 46 9.35 -13.63 -5.03
C TRP A 46 10.13 -12.89 -6.10
N GLY A 47 11.37 -12.48 -5.79
CA GLY A 47 12.19 -11.66 -6.69
C GLY A 47 11.50 -10.35 -7.09
N HIS A 48 10.90 -9.63 -6.14
CA HIS A 48 10.08 -8.42 -6.33
C HIS A 48 8.76 -8.62 -7.08
N MET A 49 8.38 -9.86 -7.43
CA MET A 49 7.10 -10.14 -8.09
C MET A 49 6.02 -10.47 -7.05
N GLN A 50 4.94 -9.68 -7.04
CA GLN A 50 3.78 -9.90 -6.18
C GLN A 50 2.82 -10.91 -6.82
N LEU A 51 3.18 -12.20 -6.76
CA LEU A 51 2.45 -13.30 -7.40
C LEU A 51 0.95 -13.35 -7.02
N GLY A 52 0.60 -12.88 -5.83
CA GLY A 52 -0.79 -12.78 -5.36
C GLY A 52 -1.70 -11.84 -6.17
N TYR A 53 -1.14 -10.98 -7.03
CA TYR A 53 -1.89 -10.11 -7.95
C TYR A 53 -1.83 -10.57 -9.42
N PHE A 54 -1.09 -11.64 -9.73
CA PHE A 54 -0.90 -12.09 -11.12
C PHE A 54 -2.21 -12.52 -11.78
N ALA A 55 -3.15 -13.13 -11.04
CA ALA A 55 -4.45 -13.53 -11.58
C ALA A 55 -5.18 -12.35 -12.26
N SER A 56 -5.25 -11.20 -11.60
CA SER A 56 -5.88 -9.99 -12.16
C SER A 56 -5.08 -9.40 -13.32
N TYR A 57 -3.74 -9.40 -13.24
CA TYR A 57 -2.91 -8.86 -14.32
C TYR A 57 -2.96 -9.70 -15.59
N VAL A 58 -2.81 -11.02 -15.47
CA VAL A 58 -2.91 -11.96 -16.59
C VAL A 58 -4.30 -11.87 -17.24
N PHE A 59 -5.35 -11.81 -16.42
CA PHE A 59 -6.71 -11.63 -16.92
C PHE A 59 -6.87 -10.31 -17.68
N LEU A 60 -6.47 -9.17 -17.11
CA LEU A 60 -6.58 -7.86 -17.76
C LEU A 60 -5.74 -7.79 -19.04
N PHE A 61 -4.58 -8.43 -19.06
CA PHE A 61 -3.71 -8.50 -20.22
C PHE A 61 -4.35 -9.33 -21.34
N ALA A 62 -4.85 -10.53 -21.03
CA ALA A 62 -5.56 -11.38 -21.98
C ALA A 62 -6.84 -10.71 -22.50
N LEU A 63 -7.58 -10.05 -21.61
CA LEU A 63 -8.76 -9.26 -21.98
C LEU A 63 -8.39 -8.12 -22.92
N GLY A 64 -7.27 -7.43 -22.69
CA GLY A 64 -6.74 -6.39 -23.57
C GLY A 64 -6.40 -6.92 -24.97
N LEU A 65 -5.74 -8.08 -25.06
CA LEU A 65 -5.45 -8.75 -26.33
C LEU A 65 -6.73 -9.17 -27.07
N ALA A 66 -7.71 -9.73 -26.35
CA ALA A 66 -9.00 -10.11 -26.93
C ALA A 66 -9.85 -8.90 -27.36
N ALA A 67 -9.73 -7.79 -26.65
CA ALA A 67 -10.44 -6.54 -26.90
C ALA A 67 -9.85 -5.72 -28.08
N ALA A 68 -8.57 -5.94 -28.42
CA ALA A 68 -7.85 -5.14 -29.40
C ALA A 68 -8.43 -5.23 -30.82
N PRO A 69 -8.74 -6.41 -31.39
CA PRO A 69 -9.33 -6.51 -32.73
C PRO A 69 -10.72 -5.86 -32.83
N GLY A 70 -11.50 -5.91 -31.74
CA GLY A 70 -12.85 -5.36 -31.68
C GLY A 70 -12.93 -3.89 -31.31
N GLN A 71 -11.78 -3.22 -31.09
CA GLN A 71 -11.71 -1.83 -30.61
C GLN A 71 -12.61 -1.58 -29.38
N TRP A 72 -12.73 -2.57 -28.49
CA TRP A 72 -13.74 -2.54 -27.42
C TRP A 72 -13.60 -1.30 -26.54
N LEU A 73 -12.38 -0.81 -26.30
CA LEU A 73 -12.11 0.40 -25.53
C LEU A 73 -12.84 1.64 -26.06
N GLN A 74 -12.99 1.76 -27.38
CA GLN A 74 -13.66 2.89 -28.03
C GLN A 74 -15.20 2.73 -28.01
N ARG A 75 -15.70 1.53 -27.67
CA ARG A 75 -17.12 1.15 -27.77
C ARG A 75 -17.76 0.86 -26.41
N VAL A 76 -16.99 0.87 -25.32
CA VAL A 76 -17.51 0.63 -23.96
C VAL A 76 -18.66 1.62 -23.69
N PRO A 77 -19.88 1.15 -23.39
CA PRO A 77 -20.99 2.04 -23.07
C PRO A 77 -20.68 2.84 -21.79
N PRO A 78 -20.88 4.16 -21.78
CA PRO A 78 -20.60 4.98 -20.60
C PRO A 78 -21.46 4.56 -19.38
N ASP A 79 -22.63 3.97 -19.61
CA ASP A 79 -23.48 3.43 -18.54
C ASP A 79 -22.92 2.15 -17.90
N LEU A 80 -22.22 1.31 -18.67
CA LEU A 80 -21.54 0.13 -18.14
C LEU A 80 -20.34 0.55 -17.27
N ALA A 81 -19.53 1.49 -17.77
CA ALA A 81 -18.41 2.05 -17.03
C ALA A 81 -18.85 2.70 -15.70
N ARG A 82 -19.92 3.51 -15.73
CA ARG A 82 -20.50 4.14 -14.52
C ARG A 82 -21.05 3.13 -13.51
N ARG A 83 -21.55 1.97 -13.96
CA ARG A 83 -22.03 0.89 -13.05
C ARG A 83 -20.87 0.15 -12.38
N CYS A 84 -19.77 -0.07 -13.09
CA CYS A 84 -18.59 -0.74 -12.53
C CYS A 84 -17.77 0.13 -11.57
N VAL A 85 -17.80 1.46 -11.75
CA VAL A 85 -17.01 2.43 -10.94
C VAL A 85 -17.81 3.01 -9.76
N LYS A 86 -19.09 2.65 -9.58
CA LYS A 86 -19.96 3.15 -8.51
C LYS A 86 -19.72 2.51 -7.14
N VAL A 87 -18.47 2.16 -6.82
CA VAL A 87 -18.09 1.74 -5.47
C VAL A 87 -17.17 2.80 -4.90
N ASP A 88 -17.73 3.65 -4.05
CA ASP A 88 -16.95 4.64 -3.29
C ASP A 88 -16.40 3.96 -2.04
N TYR A 89 -15.08 3.89 -1.94
CA TYR A 89 -14.34 3.40 -0.77
C TYR A 89 -13.77 4.55 0.06
N SER A 90 -13.80 5.78 -0.47
CA SER A 90 -13.14 6.95 0.11
C SER A 90 -13.95 7.60 1.23
N GLY A 91 -15.27 7.36 1.29
CA GLY A 91 -16.12 7.86 2.37
C GLY A 91 -17.59 7.42 2.31
N GLY A 92 -18.37 7.93 3.25
CA GLY A 92 -19.81 7.65 3.37
C GLY A 92 -20.15 6.40 4.20
N LEU A 93 -21.45 6.12 4.32
CA LEU A 93 -21.99 4.96 5.07
C LEU A 93 -22.22 3.74 4.18
N GLY A 94 -21.62 3.70 2.99
CA GLY A 94 -21.70 2.56 2.11
C GLY A 94 -20.99 1.35 2.71
N VAL A 95 -21.57 0.15 2.57
CA VAL A 95 -20.95 -1.11 3.01
C VAL A 95 -19.49 -1.25 2.55
N PRO A 96 -19.11 -0.91 1.29
CA PRO A 96 -17.73 -1.00 0.83
C PRO A 96 -16.77 -0.06 1.58
N ALA A 97 -17.19 1.18 1.86
CA ALA A 97 -16.43 2.16 2.62
C ALA A 97 -16.26 1.72 4.09
N ILE A 98 -17.33 1.20 4.70
CA ILE A 98 -17.28 0.67 6.07
C ILE A 98 -16.33 -0.53 6.14
N VAL A 99 -16.49 -1.53 5.25
CA VAL A 99 -15.62 -2.72 5.24
C VAL A 99 -14.15 -2.32 5.03
N TYR A 100 -13.88 -1.40 4.10
CA TYR A 100 -12.52 -0.91 3.84
C TYR A 100 -11.94 -0.18 5.07
N ALA A 101 -12.70 0.73 5.69
CA ALA A 101 -12.25 1.50 6.85
C ALA A 101 -12.02 0.65 8.10
N PHE A 102 -12.79 -0.43 8.30
CA PHE A 102 -12.62 -1.34 9.44
C PHE A 102 -11.56 -2.42 9.19
N TRP A 103 -11.26 -2.75 7.93
CA TRP A 103 -10.28 -3.77 7.59
C TRP A 103 -8.89 -3.45 8.16
N GLU A 104 -8.40 -2.22 7.95
CA GLU A 104 -7.03 -1.85 8.33
C GLU A 104 -6.81 -1.89 9.86
N PRO A 105 -7.69 -1.32 10.72
CA PRO A 105 -7.55 -1.43 12.16
C PRO A 105 -7.62 -2.89 12.66
N LEU A 106 -8.52 -3.71 12.11
CA LEU A 106 -8.65 -5.11 12.54
C LEU A 106 -7.40 -5.92 12.25
N VAL A 107 -6.83 -5.77 11.05
CA VAL A 107 -5.57 -6.44 10.70
C VAL A 107 -4.42 -5.90 11.56
N ALA A 108 -4.33 -4.58 11.75
CA ALA A 108 -3.30 -3.96 12.56
C ALA A 108 -3.32 -4.47 14.01
N TRP A 109 -4.49 -4.56 14.63
CA TRP A 109 -4.66 -5.09 15.98
C TRP A 109 -4.19 -6.55 16.09
N GLY A 110 -4.55 -7.40 15.12
CA GLY A 110 -4.10 -8.79 15.08
C GLY A 110 -2.57 -8.92 14.97
N VAL A 111 -1.95 -8.12 14.10
CA VAL A 111 -0.49 -8.09 13.94
C VAL A 111 0.20 -7.61 15.21
N ILE A 112 -0.27 -6.53 15.84
CA ILE A 112 0.27 -6.01 17.10
C ILE A 112 0.17 -7.07 18.20
N ALA A 113 -0.98 -7.73 18.35
CA ALA A 113 -1.18 -8.78 19.34
C ALA A 113 -0.22 -9.97 19.12
N ALA A 114 -0.03 -10.41 17.87
CA ALA A 114 0.91 -11.48 17.53
C ALA A 114 2.37 -11.10 17.83
N LEU A 115 2.77 -9.87 17.49
CA LEU A 115 4.10 -9.35 17.80
C LEU A 115 4.32 -9.23 19.31
N LEU A 116 3.35 -8.72 20.06
CA LEU A 116 3.41 -8.64 21.52
C LEU A 116 3.57 -10.02 22.14
N LEU A 117 2.77 -11.02 21.71
CA LEU A 117 2.88 -12.39 22.20
C LEU A 117 4.27 -13.00 21.89
N ARG A 118 4.77 -12.79 20.68
CA ARG A 118 6.10 -13.27 20.28
C ARG A 118 7.21 -12.61 21.10
N CYS A 119 7.11 -11.30 21.33
CA CYS A 119 8.04 -10.55 22.16
C CYS A 119 7.98 -10.98 23.62
N GLN A 120 6.79 -11.20 24.18
CA GLN A 120 6.63 -11.69 25.56
C GLN A 120 7.26 -13.08 25.74
N ARG A 121 7.06 -14.00 24.79
CA ARG A 121 7.65 -15.36 24.86
C ARG A 121 9.17 -15.37 24.72
N ARG A 122 9.74 -14.47 23.91
CA ARG A 122 11.18 -14.45 23.60
C ARG A 122 11.98 -13.51 24.50
N PHE A 123 11.36 -12.44 25.00
CA PHE A 123 11.99 -11.33 25.72
C PHE A 123 11.22 -11.00 27.01
N ALA A 124 10.81 -12.03 27.75
CA ALA A 124 10.04 -11.90 28.99
C ALA A 124 10.69 -10.98 30.06
N GLN A 125 12.01 -10.81 30.00
CA GLN A 125 12.79 -9.95 30.90
C GLN A 125 13.63 -8.96 30.07
N PRO A 126 13.11 -7.78 29.72
CA PRO A 126 13.86 -6.81 28.93
C PRO A 126 15.03 -6.24 29.75
N SER A 127 16.25 -6.26 29.18
CA SER A 127 17.43 -5.69 29.83
C SER A 127 17.26 -4.20 30.16
N PRO A 128 18.00 -3.65 31.15
CA PRO A 128 17.92 -2.23 31.51
C PRO A 128 18.18 -1.26 30.35
N ARG A 129 19.04 -1.65 29.40
CA ARG A 129 19.27 -0.87 28.17
C ARG A 129 17.99 -0.79 27.35
N TRP A 130 17.38 -1.93 27.03
CA TRP A 130 16.14 -1.99 26.24
C TRP A 130 14.97 -1.23 26.88
N GLN A 131 14.85 -1.29 28.22
CA GLN A 131 13.83 -0.52 28.94
C GLN A 131 14.02 1.00 28.74
N ARG A 132 15.27 1.48 28.75
CA ARG A 132 15.57 2.90 28.55
C ARG A 132 15.20 3.40 27.15
N TRP A 133 15.47 2.60 26.12
CA TRP A 133 15.07 2.92 24.74
C TRP A 133 13.55 2.87 24.57
N SER A 134 12.91 1.83 25.11
CA SER A 134 11.44 1.67 25.08
C SER A 134 10.74 2.86 25.73
N ALA A 135 11.24 3.32 26.88
CA ALA A 135 10.66 4.44 27.59
C ALA A 135 10.74 5.77 26.82
N ASN A 136 11.67 5.91 25.86
CA ASN A 136 11.77 7.10 25.01
C ASN A 136 11.07 6.93 23.65
N ALA A 137 10.55 5.73 23.33
CA ALA A 137 10.04 5.41 22.00
C ALA A 137 8.82 6.26 21.62
N TYR A 138 7.89 6.48 22.54
CA TYR A 138 6.72 7.33 22.27
C TYR A 138 7.11 8.80 22.05
N GLY A 139 8.00 9.35 22.89
CA GLY A 139 8.55 10.69 22.67
C GLY A 139 9.32 10.81 21.35
N ALA A 140 10.09 9.80 20.98
CA ALA A 140 10.80 9.77 19.70
C ALA A 140 9.82 9.72 18.52
N PHE A 141 8.71 8.98 18.65
CA PHE A 141 7.64 8.96 17.66
C PHE A 141 6.95 10.32 17.50
N VAL A 142 6.82 11.13 18.54
CA VAL A 142 6.29 12.50 18.37
C VAL A 142 7.33 13.42 17.72
N LEU A 143 8.60 13.32 18.15
CA LEU A 143 9.66 14.23 17.71
C LEU A 143 10.26 13.89 16.33
N HIS A 144 10.09 12.67 15.82
CA HIS A 144 10.76 12.26 14.58
C HIS A 144 10.38 13.14 13.39
N ALA A 145 9.12 13.58 13.28
CA ALA A 145 8.66 14.39 12.15
C ALA A 145 9.40 15.73 12.04
N PRO A 146 9.39 16.61 13.06
CA PRO A 146 10.15 17.87 12.99
C PRO A 146 11.66 17.65 12.93
N VAL A 147 12.19 16.64 13.64
CA VAL A 147 13.64 16.33 13.62
C VAL A 147 14.10 15.87 12.23
N LEU A 148 13.32 15.00 11.58
CA LEU A 148 13.62 14.51 10.23
C LEU A 148 13.64 15.65 9.22
N VAL A 149 12.67 16.57 9.30
CA VAL A 149 12.64 17.77 8.45
C VAL A 149 13.88 18.64 8.70
N ALA A 150 14.23 18.90 9.96
CA ALA A 150 15.42 19.70 10.29
C ALA A 150 16.71 19.06 9.77
N VAL A 151 16.88 17.75 9.95
CA VAL A 151 18.03 17.00 9.43
C VAL A 151 18.06 17.02 7.89
N ALA A 152 16.92 16.82 7.23
CA ALA A 152 16.84 16.85 5.77
C ALA A 152 17.22 18.23 5.20
N LEU A 153 16.75 19.31 5.85
CA LEU A 153 17.11 20.68 5.49
C LEU A 153 18.60 20.95 5.74
N ALA A 154 19.16 20.48 6.86
CA ALA A 154 20.58 20.63 7.17
C ALA A 154 21.49 19.86 6.19
N LEU A 155 21.03 18.71 5.69
CA LEU A 155 21.75 17.91 4.68
C LEU A 155 21.50 18.39 3.25
N ARG A 156 20.63 19.40 3.02
CA ARG A 156 20.35 19.95 1.68
C ARG A 156 21.61 20.33 0.88
N PRO A 157 22.58 21.10 1.41
CA PRO A 157 23.76 21.54 0.64
C PRO A 157 24.74 20.41 0.34
N TRP A 158 24.64 19.27 1.03
CA TRP A 158 25.55 18.15 0.84
C TRP A 158 25.16 17.34 -0.41
N ALA A 159 26.01 17.42 -1.43
CA ALA A 159 25.91 16.60 -2.64
C ALA A 159 26.50 15.21 -2.37
N ALA A 160 25.63 14.21 -2.22
CA ALA A 160 26.00 12.81 -1.98
C ALA A 160 25.02 11.87 -2.70
N PRO A 161 25.43 10.62 -2.99
CA PRO A 161 24.52 9.60 -3.52
C PRO A 161 23.28 9.41 -2.63
N ALA A 162 22.12 9.17 -3.25
CA ALA A 162 20.83 9.13 -2.54
C ALA A 162 20.82 8.12 -1.37
N LEU A 163 21.39 6.94 -1.56
CA LEU A 163 21.47 5.91 -0.51
C LEU A 163 22.30 6.34 0.70
N LEU A 164 23.45 6.97 0.46
CA LEU A 164 24.30 7.47 1.53
C LEU A 164 23.59 8.60 2.29
N LYS A 165 22.97 9.53 1.55
CA LYS A 165 22.22 10.64 2.13
C LYS A 165 21.03 10.14 2.96
N TRP A 166 20.32 9.13 2.46
CA TRP A 166 19.23 8.46 3.19
C TRP A 166 19.74 7.78 4.47
N ALA A 167 20.82 7.02 4.41
CA ALA A 167 21.37 6.31 5.56
C ALA A 167 21.83 7.27 6.67
N VAL A 168 22.50 8.35 6.28
CA VAL A 168 22.93 9.41 7.20
C VAL A 168 21.72 10.14 7.79
N ALA A 169 20.76 10.55 6.95
CA ALA A 169 19.54 11.23 7.42
C ALA A 169 18.74 10.35 8.38
N ALA A 170 18.55 9.07 8.07
CA ALA A 170 17.83 8.13 8.92
C ALA A 170 18.52 7.97 10.28
N THR A 171 19.85 7.75 10.27
CA THR A 171 20.62 7.54 11.50
C THR A 171 20.63 8.79 12.39
N LEU A 172 20.86 9.96 11.80
CA LEU A 172 20.83 11.24 12.52
C LEU A 172 19.44 11.55 13.06
N ALA A 173 18.39 11.41 12.24
CA ALA A 173 17.03 11.72 12.66
C ALA A 173 16.57 10.79 13.78
N THR A 174 16.83 9.48 13.68
CA THR A 174 16.52 8.54 14.76
C THR A 174 17.30 8.85 16.02
N GLY A 175 18.63 9.05 15.93
CA GLY A 175 19.47 9.36 17.08
C GLY A 175 19.02 10.65 17.80
N LEU A 176 18.78 11.71 17.04
CA LEU A 176 18.32 13.00 17.57
C LEU A 176 16.90 12.93 18.14
N ALA A 177 15.99 12.15 17.54
CA ALA A 177 14.64 11.98 18.07
C ALA A 177 14.66 11.25 19.42
N PHE A 178 15.43 10.16 19.55
CA PHE A 178 15.58 9.43 20.82
C PHE A 178 16.31 10.26 21.90
N ALA A 179 17.35 11.00 21.51
CA ALA A 179 18.07 11.90 22.41
C ALA A 179 17.16 13.04 22.89
N GLY A 180 16.43 13.68 21.97
CA GLY A 180 15.46 14.73 22.27
C GLY A 180 14.33 14.23 23.17
N ALA A 181 13.79 13.04 22.90
CA ALA A 181 12.77 12.42 23.76
C ALA A 181 13.30 12.15 25.17
N GLY A 182 14.52 11.64 25.28
CA GLY A 182 15.18 11.42 26.56
C GLY A 182 15.47 12.71 27.33
N ALA A 183 15.72 13.83 26.64
CA ALA A 183 15.87 15.14 27.25
C ALA A 183 14.50 15.70 27.72
N LEU A 184 13.47 15.61 26.88
CA LEU A 184 12.11 16.08 27.19
C LEU A 184 11.53 15.37 28.41
N ARG A 185 11.75 14.05 28.54
CA ARG A 185 11.28 13.27 29.69
C ARG A 185 11.97 13.61 31.01
N ARG A 186 13.02 14.44 31.02
CA ARG A 186 13.58 15.00 32.27
C ARG A 186 12.75 16.14 32.83
N LEU A 187 11.84 16.72 32.03
CA LEU A 187 10.96 17.79 32.45
C LEU A 187 9.73 17.20 33.20
N PRO A 188 9.43 17.67 34.43
CA PRO A 188 8.47 17.02 35.33
C PRO A 188 7.02 16.98 34.82
N GLY A 189 6.63 17.88 33.92
CA GLY A 189 5.30 17.87 33.29
C GLY A 189 5.20 16.97 32.05
N VAL A 190 6.29 16.84 31.30
CA VAL A 190 6.33 16.10 30.02
C VAL A 190 6.48 14.60 30.27
N ALA A 191 7.20 14.22 31.32
CA ALA A 191 7.42 12.82 31.70
C ALA A 191 6.13 12.04 32.04
N ARG A 192 5.02 12.74 32.33
CA ARG A 192 3.72 12.10 32.60
C ARG A 192 2.95 11.76 31.33
N VAL A 193 3.29 12.42 30.21
CA VAL A 193 2.63 12.25 28.91
C VAL A 193 3.49 11.39 27.97
N LEU A 194 4.82 11.39 28.16
CA LEU A 194 5.81 10.67 27.34
C LEU A 194 6.44 9.46 28.03
#